data_AF-A0A7S0BY92-F1
#
_entry.id   AF-A0A7S0BY92-F1
#
_cell.length_a   1.000
_cell.length_b   1.000
_cell.length_c   1.000
_cell.angle_alpha   90.00
_cell.angle_beta   90.00
_cell.angle_gamma   90.00
#
_symmetry.space_group_name_H-M   'P 1'
#
loop_
_entity.id
_entity.type
_entity.pdbx_description
1 polymer ?
#
loop_
_entity_poly.entity_id
_entity_poly.type
_entity_poly.pdbx_seq_one_letter_code
_entity_poly.pdbx_strand_id
1 'polypeptide(L)'
;VGSASMALLSVYPLQLAWGGQEWWNCVQTVYPLQAWGMVMYIYIPATWAFASILFGATLWLRKIINDVEFGLGAMALSLLMVLITVLSQEVHIPSVSTQRLYIPCDPGISLNARFVPTGDSLLVDRLDFSLFAQSILQRVRDVTGWRLAP
;
A
#
# COMPACT_ATOMS: atom_id res chain seq x y z
N VAL A 1 -14.38 10.09 9.90
CA VAL A 1 -14.21 8.90 9.01
C VAL A 1 -13.22 9.18 7.89
N GLY A 2 -13.39 10.22 7.07
CA GLY A 2 -12.43 10.55 5.99
C GLY A 2 -11.00 10.91 6.44
N SER A 3 -10.82 11.49 7.62
CA SER A 3 -9.49 11.76 8.19
C SER A 3 -8.73 10.49 8.60
N ALA A 4 -9.43 9.45 9.05
CA ALA A 4 -8.83 8.16 9.38
C ALA A 4 -8.40 7.39 8.12
N SER A 5 -9.14 7.51 7.02
CA SER A 5 -8.77 6.87 5.75
C SER A 5 -7.57 7.55 5.08
N MET A 6 -7.46 8.87 5.20
CA MET A 6 -6.25 9.59 4.78
C MET A 6 -5.03 9.22 5.62
N ALA A 7 -5.21 9.04 6.93
CA ALA A 7 -4.12 8.61 7.81
C ALA A 7 -3.54 7.25 7.39
N LEU A 8 -4.39 6.29 7.02
CA LEU A 8 -3.97 4.97 6.53
C LEU A 8 -3.10 5.04 5.26
N LEU A 9 -3.43 5.93 4.32
CA LEU A 9 -2.64 6.13 3.10
C LEU A 9 -1.34 6.92 3.34
N SER A 10 -1.27 7.71 4.42
CA SER A 10 -0.12 8.56 4.74
C SER A 10 1.03 7.86 5.46
N VAL A 11 0.85 6.63 5.97
CA VAL A 11 1.91 5.96 6.74
C VAL A 11 3.13 5.61 5.87
N TYR A 12 2.92 5.22 4.62
CA TYR A 12 4.03 4.90 3.72
C TYR A 12 4.91 6.12 3.38
N PRO A 13 4.33 7.30 3.07
CA PRO A 13 5.10 8.55 2.97
C PRO A 13 5.91 8.93 4.21
N LEU A 14 5.50 8.55 5.43
CA LEU A 14 6.24 8.91 6.64
C LEU A 14 7.62 8.27 6.69
N GLN A 15 7.78 7.04 6.21
CA GLN A 15 9.09 6.39 6.15
C GLN A 15 10.03 7.13 5.20
N LEU A 16 9.52 7.49 4.02
CA LEU A 16 10.28 8.28 3.06
C LEU A 16 10.62 9.67 3.61
N ALA A 17 9.71 10.29 4.35
CA ALA A 17 9.94 11.59 4.97
C ALA A 17 11.00 11.54 6.09
N TRP A 18 11.06 10.46 6.86
CA TRP A 18 12.07 10.29 7.92
C TRP A 18 13.42 9.80 7.42
N GLY A 19 13.44 8.77 6.57
CA GLY A 19 14.67 8.16 6.06
C GLY A 19 15.30 8.90 4.89
N GLY A 20 14.52 9.75 4.20
CA GLY A 20 14.99 10.56 3.09
C GLY A 20 15.48 9.75 1.88
N GLN A 21 16.29 10.42 1.04
CA GLN A 21 16.80 9.83 -0.20
C GLN A 21 17.78 8.67 0.06
N GLU A 22 18.54 8.70 1.15
CA GLU A 22 19.52 7.66 1.47
C GLU A 22 18.84 6.33 1.79
N TRP A 23 17.78 6.36 2.61
CA TRP A 23 16.94 5.19 2.84
C TRP A 23 16.31 4.68 1.54
N TRP A 24 15.79 5.57 0.70
CA TRP A 24 15.16 5.16 -0.55
C TRP A 24 16.15 4.50 -1.52
N ASN A 25 17.37 5.04 -1.64
CA ASN A 25 18.44 4.44 -2.43
C ASN A 25 18.82 3.04 -1.89
N CYS A 26 18.88 2.88 -0.55
CA CYS A 26 19.08 1.58 0.09
C CYS A 26 17.96 0.60 -0.29
N VAL A 27 16.69 1.00 -0.20
CA VAL A 27 15.54 0.14 -0.53
C VAL A 27 15.57 -0.28 -1.99
N GLN A 28 15.89 0.64 -2.92
CA GLN A 28 16.03 0.31 -4.34
C GLN A 28 17.15 -0.69 -4.62
N THR A 29 18.22 -0.66 -3.82
CA THR A 29 19.39 -1.52 -4.01
C THR A 29 19.20 -2.90 -3.37
N VAL A 30 18.68 -2.94 -2.14
CA VAL A 30 18.56 -4.18 -1.35
C VAL A 30 17.23 -4.89 -1.61
N TYR A 31 16.14 -4.15 -1.83
CA TYR A 31 14.79 -4.69 -2.02
C TYR A 31 14.14 -4.17 -3.33
N PRO A 32 14.73 -4.44 -4.51
CA PRO A 32 14.28 -3.84 -5.77
C PRO A 32 12.81 -4.15 -6.11
N LEU A 33 12.35 -5.38 -5.84
CA LEU A 33 10.95 -5.75 -6.04
C LEU A 33 10.00 -5.01 -5.10
N GLN A 34 10.41 -4.78 -3.86
CA GLN A 34 9.61 -4.05 -2.88
C GLN A 34 9.59 -2.56 -3.20
N ALA A 35 10.70 -1.99 -3.66
CA ALA A 35 10.78 -0.62 -4.16
C ALA A 35 9.81 -0.40 -5.33
N TRP A 36 9.82 -1.30 -6.31
CA TRP A 36 8.87 -1.25 -7.43
C TRP A 36 7.42 -1.37 -6.95
N GLY A 37 7.16 -2.30 -6.04
CA GLY A 37 5.83 -2.51 -5.47
C GLY A 37 5.30 -1.29 -4.68
N MET A 38 6.15 -0.61 -3.91
CA MET A 38 5.79 0.64 -3.24
C MET A 38 5.41 1.75 -4.22
N VAL A 39 6.17 1.91 -5.31
CA VAL A 39 5.84 2.94 -6.30
C VAL A 39 4.53 2.61 -7.01
N MET A 40 4.41 1.39 -7.53
CA MET A 40 3.31 1.00 -8.43
C MET A 40 2.00 0.76 -7.69
N TYR A 41 2.04 0.20 -6.48
CA TYR A 41 0.83 -0.23 -5.75
C TYR A 41 0.55 0.60 -4.50
N ILE A 42 1.44 1.49 -4.08
CA ILE A 42 1.19 2.36 -2.92
C ILE A 42 1.17 3.82 -3.34
N TYR A 43 2.29 4.36 -3.83
CA TYR A 43 2.40 5.80 -4.08
C TYR A 43 1.51 6.28 -5.22
N ILE A 44 1.56 5.64 -6.40
CA ILE A 44 0.70 6.03 -7.54
C ILE A 44 -0.79 5.97 -7.15
N PRO A 45 -1.31 4.85 -6.62
CA PRO A 45 -2.72 4.76 -6.23
C PRO A 45 -3.12 5.72 -5.11
N ALA A 46 -2.24 5.93 -4.11
CA ALA A 46 -2.49 6.91 -3.05
C ALA A 46 -2.59 8.32 -3.63
N THR A 47 -1.71 8.72 -4.57
CA THR A 47 -1.79 10.03 -5.25
C THR A 47 -3.12 10.21 -5.95
N TRP A 48 -3.60 9.19 -6.68
CA TRP A 48 -4.92 9.24 -7.31
C TRP A 48 -6.05 9.37 -6.30
N ALA A 49 -6.02 8.58 -5.23
CA ALA A 49 -7.02 8.65 -4.17
C ALA A 49 -7.05 10.03 -3.49
N PHE A 50 -5.89 10.59 -3.14
CA PHE A 50 -5.78 11.93 -2.55
C PHE A 50 -6.30 13.01 -3.50
N ALA A 51 -5.91 12.97 -4.78
CA ALA A 51 -6.38 13.94 -5.78
C ALA A 51 -7.91 13.88 -5.94
N SER A 52 -8.48 12.68 -6.03
CA SER A 52 -9.93 12.49 -6.12
C SER A 52 -10.68 12.97 -4.87
N ILE A 53 -10.15 12.72 -3.67
CA ILE A 53 -10.79 13.22 -2.43
C ILE A 53 -10.70 14.74 -2.34
N LEU A 54 -9.56 15.36 -2.69
CA LEU A 54 -9.42 16.82 -2.72
C LEU A 54 -10.36 17.46 -3.75
N PHE A 55 -10.54 16.83 -4.90
CA PHE A 55 -11.56 17.23 -5.87
C PHE A 55 -12.97 17.11 -5.27
N GLY A 56 -13.30 15.98 -4.63
CA GLY A 56 -14.56 15.80 -3.90
C GLY A 56 -14.79 16.85 -2.82
N ALA A 57 -13.74 17.23 -2.08
CA ALA A 57 -13.80 18.28 -1.07
C ALA A 57 -14.13 19.64 -1.69
N THR A 58 -13.61 19.90 -2.90
CA THR A 58 -13.96 21.10 -3.67
C THR A 58 -15.44 21.11 -4.07
N LEU A 59 -15.99 19.98 -4.50
CA LEU A 59 -17.43 19.86 -4.81
C LEU A 59 -18.30 20.06 -3.57
N TRP A 60 -17.87 19.50 -2.44
CA TRP A 60 -18.54 19.64 -1.15
C TRP A 60 -18.54 21.10 -0.66
N LEU A 61 -17.39 21.78 -0.71
CA LEU A 61 -17.27 23.21 -0.36
C LEU A 61 -18.16 24.10 -1.24
N ARG A 62 -18.36 23.72 -2.50
CA ARG A 62 -19.28 24.40 -3.44
C ARG A 62 -20.76 24.01 -3.25
N LYS A 63 -21.07 23.16 -2.27
CA LYS A 63 -22.41 22.63 -1.98
C LYS A 63 -23.04 21.89 -3.17
N ILE A 64 -22.21 21.30 -4.04
CA ILE A 64 -22.68 20.45 -5.16
C ILE A 64 -23.05 19.06 -4.64
N ILE A 65 -22.32 18.58 -3.63
CA ILE A 65 -22.57 17.31 -2.94
C ILE A 65 -22.76 17.56 -1.44
N ASN A 66 -23.52 16.69 -0.77
CA ASN A 66 -23.79 16.78 0.67
C ASN A 66 -22.73 16.04 1.52
N ASP A 67 -22.82 16.19 2.86
CA ASP A 67 -21.87 15.60 3.81
C ASP A 67 -21.79 14.06 3.70
N VAL A 68 -22.93 13.42 3.47
CA VAL A 68 -23.06 11.96 3.40
C VAL A 68 -22.40 11.43 2.13
N GLU A 69 -22.65 12.07 0.99
CA GLU A 69 -22.05 11.74 -0.31
C GLU A 69 -20.53 11.90 -0.26
N PHE A 70 -20.05 13.00 0.31
CA PHE A 70 -18.61 13.23 0.46
C PHE A 70 -17.97 12.19 1.41
N GLY A 71 -18.58 11.97 2.58
CA GLY A 71 -18.06 11.05 3.59
C GLY A 71 -18.02 9.60 3.12
N LEU A 72 -19.12 9.09 2.56
CA LEU A 72 -19.20 7.73 2.03
C LEU A 72 -18.35 7.56 0.78
N GLY A 73 -18.34 8.55 -0.12
CA GLY A 73 -17.54 8.52 -1.34
C GLY A 73 -16.05 8.45 -1.04
N ALA A 74 -15.54 9.28 -0.12
CA ALA A 74 -14.15 9.25 0.29
C ALA A 74 -13.78 7.91 0.97
N MET A 75 -14.65 7.39 1.84
CA MET A 75 -14.42 6.10 2.50
C MET A 75 -14.40 4.94 1.49
N ALA A 76 -15.42 4.87 0.62
CA ALA A 76 -15.53 3.83 -0.40
C ALA A 76 -14.33 3.86 -1.34
N LEU A 77 -13.92 5.05 -1.79
CA LEU A 77 -12.74 5.21 -2.64
C LEU A 77 -11.47 4.72 -1.95
N SER A 78 -11.23 5.08 -0.68
CA SER A 78 -10.05 4.61 0.05
C SER A 78 -10.04 3.08 0.21
N LEU A 79 -11.16 2.48 0.59
CA LEU A 79 -11.27 1.02 0.75
C LEU A 79 -11.08 0.29 -0.58
N LEU A 80 -11.73 0.77 -1.64
CA LEU A 80 -11.66 0.17 -2.96
C LEU A 80 -10.25 0.30 -3.54
N MET A 81 -9.58 1.44 -3.31
CA MET A 81 -8.19 1.62 -3.72
C MET A 81 -7.27 0.64 -3.00
N VAL A 82 -7.36 0.52 -1.67
CA VAL A 82 -6.57 -0.45 -0.90
C VAL A 82 -6.81 -1.88 -1.38
N LEU A 83 -8.06 -2.27 -1.62
CA LEU A 83 -8.38 -3.60 -2.11
C LEU A 83 -7.79 -3.86 -3.50
N ILE A 84 -7.96 -2.92 -4.44
CA ILE A 84 -7.44 -3.07 -5.80
C ILE A 84 -5.91 -3.14 -5.79
N THR A 85 -5.25 -2.29 -5.01
CA THR A 85 -3.78 -2.28 -4.99
C THR A 85 -3.21 -3.55 -4.40
N VAL A 86 -3.77 -4.01 -3.27
CA VAL A 86 -3.37 -5.27 -2.63
C VAL A 86 -3.58 -6.46 -3.56
N LEU A 87 -4.74 -6.56 -4.22
CA LEU A 87 -5.03 -7.66 -5.14
C LEU A 87 -4.16 -7.59 -6.40
N SER A 88 -4.00 -6.41 -6.99
CA SER A 88 -3.17 -6.21 -8.19
C SER A 88 -1.70 -6.49 -7.91
N GLN A 89 -1.20 -6.10 -6.74
CA GLN A 89 0.15 -6.42 -6.30
C GLN A 89 0.35 -7.93 -6.18
N GLU A 90 -0.53 -8.67 -5.50
CA GLU A 90 -0.38 -10.12 -5.36
C GLU A 90 -0.49 -10.87 -6.70
N VAL A 91 -1.17 -10.29 -7.69
CA VAL A 91 -1.21 -10.84 -9.05
C VAL A 91 0.14 -10.70 -9.77
N HIS A 92 0.81 -9.56 -9.65
CA HIS A 92 2.03 -9.26 -10.44
C HIS A 92 3.33 -9.53 -9.69
N ILE A 93 3.36 -9.32 -8.38
CA ILE A 93 4.48 -9.63 -7.49
C ILE A 93 3.93 -10.36 -6.25
N PRO A 94 3.61 -11.65 -6.39
CA PRO A 94 3.10 -12.44 -5.27
C PRO A 94 4.14 -12.50 -4.15
N SER A 95 3.67 -12.56 -2.90
CA SER A 95 4.49 -12.80 -1.69
C SER A 95 5.56 -11.75 -1.35
N VAL A 96 5.67 -10.65 -2.12
CA VAL A 96 6.44 -9.47 -1.70
C VAL A 96 5.50 -8.55 -0.96
N SER A 97 5.52 -8.61 0.38
CA SER A 97 4.62 -7.81 1.21
C SER A 97 5.05 -6.34 1.23
N THR A 98 4.62 -5.57 0.22
CA THR A 98 4.74 -4.10 0.24
C THR A 98 3.86 -3.47 1.33
N GLN A 99 2.94 -4.27 1.89
CA GLN A 99 2.08 -3.90 3.02
C GLN A 99 2.83 -3.89 4.36
N ARG A 100 4.10 -4.32 4.37
CA ARG A 100 4.99 -4.07 5.50
C ARG A 100 5.12 -2.56 5.66
N LEU A 101 4.38 -2.05 6.65
CA LEU A 101 4.33 -0.65 7.06
C LEU A 101 5.72 -0.09 7.39
N TYR A 102 6.70 -0.97 7.63
CA TYR A 102 8.08 -0.65 7.92
C TYR A 102 9.05 -1.52 7.10
N ILE A 103 9.86 -0.87 6.26
CA ILE A 103 11.02 -1.50 5.60
C ILE A 103 12.32 -1.06 6.29
N PRO A 104 12.98 -1.94 7.07
CA PRO A 104 14.29 -1.64 7.63
C PRO A 104 15.32 -1.59 6.50
N CYS A 105 15.87 -0.41 6.27
CA CYS A 105 17.02 -0.21 5.40
C CYS A 105 17.93 0.82 6.09
N ASP A 106 19.02 0.33 6.66
CA ASP A 106 20.04 1.20 7.23
C ASP A 106 21.11 1.44 6.14
N PRO A 107 21.35 2.69 5.73
CA PRO A 107 22.36 3.00 4.71
C PRO A 107 23.79 2.55 5.10
N GLY A 108 24.04 2.23 6.37
CA GLY A 108 25.32 1.70 6.86
C GLY A 108 25.46 0.18 6.84
N ILE A 109 24.40 -0.59 6.56
CA ILE A 109 24.44 -2.06 6.65
C ILE A 109 24.72 -2.68 5.27
N SER A 110 25.90 -3.32 5.13
CA SER A 110 26.30 -4.03 3.90
C SER A 110 25.40 -5.22 3.59
N LEU A 111 25.21 -5.51 2.28
CA LEU A 111 24.44 -6.61 1.67
C LEU A 111 24.68 -8.02 2.26
N ASN A 112 25.72 -8.23 3.06
CA ASN A 112 26.07 -9.50 3.69
C ASN A 112 25.49 -9.69 5.09
N ALA A 113 24.85 -8.67 5.67
CA ALA A 113 24.12 -8.81 6.92
C ALA A 113 22.84 -9.58 6.66
N ARG A 114 22.95 -10.92 6.79
CA ARG A 114 21.82 -11.84 6.83
C ARG A 114 20.80 -11.27 7.81
N PHE A 115 19.61 -10.97 7.32
CA PHE A 115 18.51 -10.39 8.08
C PHE A 115 18.26 -11.25 9.32
N VAL A 116 18.72 -10.79 10.50
CA VAL A 116 18.46 -11.47 11.77
C VAL A 116 17.08 -10.98 12.19
N PRO A 117 16.06 -11.86 12.29
CA PRO A 117 14.75 -11.46 12.76
C PRO A 117 14.88 -11.03 14.23
N THR A 118 14.97 -9.73 14.46
CA THR A 118 14.77 -9.14 15.78
C THR A 118 13.29 -9.19 16.14
N GLY A 119 12.95 -8.91 17.42
CA GLY A 119 11.59 -8.98 17.96
C GLY A 119 10.53 -8.17 17.19
N ASP A 120 10.93 -7.28 16.28
CA ASP A 120 10.08 -6.56 15.32
C ASP A 120 9.40 -7.46 14.28
N SER A 121 9.88 -8.69 14.08
CA SER A 121 9.27 -9.69 13.19
C SER A 121 7.80 -9.97 13.51
N LEU A 122 7.42 -9.91 14.79
CA LEU A 122 6.05 -10.22 15.21
C LEU A 122 5.05 -9.12 14.80
N LEU A 123 5.49 -7.86 14.75
CA LEU A 123 4.66 -6.73 14.32
C LEU A 123 4.56 -6.67 12.79
N VAL A 124 5.67 -7.00 12.11
CA VAL A 124 5.74 -7.12 10.65
C VAL A 124 4.83 -8.25 10.14
N ASP A 125 4.82 -9.41 10.80
CA ASP A 125 3.99 -10.56 10.41
C ASP A 125 2.50 -10.32 10.64
N ARG A 126 2.13 -9.49 11.63
CA ARG A 126 0.72 -9.15 11.94
C ARG A 126 0.11 -8.14 10.97
N LEU A 127 0.95 -7.38 10.27
CA LEU A 127 0.53 -6.37 9.29
C LEU A 127 0.62 -6.88 7.85
N ASP A 128 0.92 -8.16 7.65
CA ASP A 128 0.98 -8.78 6.33
C ASP A 128 -0.41 -9.30 5.89
N PHE A 129 -1.10 -8.58 5.00
CA PHE A 129 -2.38 -9.04 4.43
C PHE A 129 -2.18 -9.87 3.15
N SER A 130 -0.94 -10.21 2.75
CA SER A 130 -0.68 -11.01 1.55
C SER A 130 -1.40 -12.37 1.59
N LEU A 131 -1.41 -13.06 2.73
CA LEU A 131 -2.13 -14.35 2.86
C LEU A 131 -3.64 -14.21 2.66
N PHE A 132 -4.23 -13.14 3.20
CA PHE A 132 -5.65 -12.87 3.03
C PHE A 132 -5.97 -12.55 1.57
N ALA A 133 -5.16 -11.71 0.93
CA ALA A 133 -5.31 -11.35 -0.48
C ALA A 133 -5.18 -12.58 -1.40
N GLN A 134 -4.20 -13.45 -1.15
CA GLN A 134 -4.03 -14.72 -1.87
C GLN A 134 -5.25 -15.63 -1.70
N SER A 135 -5.85 -15.68 -0.51
CA SER A 135 -7.07 -16.47 -0.27
C SER A 135 -8.26 -15.95 -1.09
N ILE A 136 -8.39 -14.63 -1.25
CA ILE A 136 -9.43 -14.02 -2.09
C ILE A 136 -9.18 -14.35 -3.55
N LEU A 137 -7.95 -14.14 -4.03
CA LEU A 137 -7.58 -14.44 -5.42
C LEU A 137 -7.82 -15.91 -5.78
N GLN A 138 -7.53 -16.83 -4.87
CA GLN A 138 -7.79 -18.25 -5.06
C GLN A 138 -9.29 -18.53 -5.18
N ARG A 139 -10.13 -17.94 -4.32
CA ARG A 139 -11.59 -18.08 -4.44
C ARG A 139 -12.13 -17.51 -5.76
N VAL A 140 -11.63 -16.35 -6.18
CA VAL A 140 -12.03 -15.74 -7.46
C VAL A 140 -11.65 -16.67 -8.61
N ARG A 141 -10.44 -17.25 -8.60
CA ARG A 141 -9.99 -18.24 -9.59
C ARG A 141 -10.89 -19.48 -9.62
N ASP A 142 -11.26 -20.01 -8.45
CA ASP A 142 -12.10 -21.20 -8.34
C ASP A 142 -13.52 -20.96 -8.89
N VAL A 143 -14.07 -19.75 -8.70
CA VAL A 143 -15.43 -19.39 -9.17
C VAL A 143 -15.45 -19.01 -10.65
N THR A 144 -14.45 -18.29 -11.14
CA THR A 144 -14.47 -17.70 -12.49
C THR A 144 -13.71 -18.53 -13.53
N GLY A 145 -12.91 -19.51 -13.09
CA GLY A 145 -11.99 -20.24 -13.97
C GLY A 145 -10.83 -19.38 -14.50
N TRP A 146 -10.68 -18.15 -14.01
CA TRP A 146 -9.69 -17.19 -14.51
C TRP A 146 -8.27 -17.64 -14.15
N ARG A 147 -7.47 -17.95 -15.16
CA ARG A 147 -6.03 -18.25 -15.02
C ARG A 147 -5.25 -17.03 -15.50
N LEU A 148 -4.30 -16.57 -14.69
CA LEU A 148 -3.33 -15.57 -15.12
C LEU A 148 -2.53 -16.16 -16.28
N ALA A 149 -2.46 -15.43 -17.39
CA ALA A 149 -1.57 -15.80 -18.49
C ALA A 149 -0.12 -15.80 -17.96
N PRO A 150 0.68 -16.81 -18.35
CA PRO A 150 2.07 -16.93 -17.91
C PRO A 150 2.93 -15.74 -18.34
#